data_AF-A0A1V4AWL4-F1
#
_entry.id   AF-A0A1V4AWL4-F1
#
_cell.length_a   1.000
_cell.length_b   1.000
_cell.length_c   1.000
_cell.angle_alpha   90.00
_cell.angle_beta   90.00
_cell.angle_gamma   90.00
#
_symmetry.space_group_name_H-M   'P 1'
#
loop_
_entity.id
_entity.type
_entity.pdbx_description
1 polymer ?
#
loop_
_entity_poly.entity_id
_entity_poly.type
_entity_poly.pdbx_seq_one_letter_code
_entity_poly.pdbx_strand_id
1 'polypeptide(L)'
;MQAASPETVWEPYLLLTRREQAFKDLKGSLSIRPIWHQLEKRIEAHIFVSFLAFCLHTTLRNLARGRAAGLTSGAILEKMSNIQIIDVHLPTTDVRHMVMSRYTQPEKDVSFLLAQLGLSLPEQPPPKVYASGQIGL
;
A
#
# COMPACT_ATOMS: atom_id res chain seq x y z
N MET A 1 -37.66 17.74 23.52
CA MET A 1 -36.24 17.56 23.15
C MET A 1 -35.86 18.75 22.27
N GLN A 2 -34.95 19.62 22.71
CA GLN A 2 -34.45 20.71 21.85
C GLN A 2 -33.69 20.08 20.68
N ALA A 3 -34.01 20.52 19.45
CA ALA A 3 -33.29 20.11 18.26
C ALA A 3 -31.85 20.64 18.35
N ALA A 4 -30.86 19.77 18.17
CA ALA A 4 -29.46 20.17 18.07
C ALA A 4 -29.29 21.19 16.93
N SER A 5 -28.35 22.12 17.07
CA SER A 5 -28.09 23.13 16.03
C SER A 5 -27.69 22.44 14.72
N PRO A 6 -28.06 22.97 13.54
CA PRO A 6 -27.72 22.35 12.26
C PRO A 6 -26.21 22.05 12.10
N GLU A 7 -25.36 22.92 12.65
CA GLU A 7 -23.91 22.80 12.62
C GLU A 7 -23.41 21.63 13.50
N THR A 8 -24.05 21.43 14.66
CA THR A 8 -23.70 20.31 15.57
C THR A 8 -24.13 18.95 15.04
N VAL A 9 -25.08 18.89 14.09
CA VAL A 9 -25.47 17.66 13.38
C VAL A 9 -24.61 17.41 12.13
N TRP A 10 -24.13 18.47 11.49
CA TRP A 10 -23.35 18.41 10.25
C TRP A 10 -21.99 17.72 10.42
N GLU A 11 -21.23 18.05 11.47
CA GLU A 11 -19.90 17.48 11.68
C GLU A 11 -19.92 15.95 11.92
N PRO A 12 -20.81 15.40 12.78
CA PRO A 12 -20.99 13.96 12.90
C PRO A 12 -21.41 13.28 11.59
N TYR A 13 -22.25 13.94 10.78
CA TYR A 13 -22.70 13.41 9.50
C TYR A 13 -21.56 13.28 8.49
N LEU A 14 -20.73 14.33 8.36
CA LEU A 14 -19.52 14.28 7.55
C LEU A 14 -18.55 13.19 8.02
N LEU A 15 -18.44 12.99 9.34
CA LEU A 15 -17.61 11.94 9.91
C LEU A 15 -18.15 10.54 9.56
N LEU A 16 -19.47 10.35 9.58
CA LEU A 16 -20.11 9.11 9.15
C LEU A 16 -19.80 8.80 7.69
N THR A 17 -19.98 9.77 6.78
CA THR A 17 -19.64 9.60 5.36
C THR A 17 -18.16 9.24 5.16
N ARG A 18 -17.25 9.87 5.92
CA ARG A 18 -15.81 9.52 5.87
C ARG A 18 -15.57 8.09 6.35
N ARG A 19 -16.24 7.64 7.42
CA ARG A 19 -16.16 6.25 7.90
C ARG A 19 -16.70 5.27 6.86
N GLU A 20 -17.86 5.55 6.26
CA GLU A 20 -18.44 4.70 5.22
C GLU A 20 -17.56 4.59 3.98
N GLN A 21 -17.01 5.71 3.52
CA GLN A 21 -16.06 5.71 2.41
C GLN A 21 -14.80 4.92 2.78
N ALA A 22 -14.30 5.08 4.01
CA ALA A 22 -13.21 4.27 4.52
C ALA A 22 -13.52 2.77 4.48
N PHE A 23 -14.72 2.35 4.92
CA PHE A 23 -15.17 0.95 4.86
C PHE A 23 -15.39 0.43 3.43
N LYS A 24 -15.75 1.30 2.47
CA LYS A 24 -15.82 0.94 1.05
C LYS A 24 -14.43 0.73 0.46
N ASP A 25 -13.52 1.68 0.71
CA ASP A 25 -12.12 1.59 0.30
C ASP A 25 -11.48 0.32 0.88
N LEU A 26 -11.72 0.04 2.16
CA LEU A 26 -11.28 -1.16 2.90
C LEU A 26 -11.52 -2.47 2.17
N LYS A 27 -12.72 -2.60 1.58
CA LYS A 27 -13.20 -3.83 0.95
C LYS A 27 -12.75 -3.94 -0.52
N GLY A 28 -12.43 -2.81 -1.13
CA GLY A 28 -12.16 -2.72 -2.58
C GLY A 28 -10.69 -2.56 -2.94
N SER A 29 -9.91 -1.79 -2.18
CA SER A 29 -8.66 -1.23 -2.69
C SER A 29 -7.45 -2.16 -2.64
N LEU A 30 -7.36 -3.03 -1.64
CA LEU A 30 -6.30 -4.05 -1.57
C LEU A 30 -6.69 -5.37 -2.25
N SER A 31 -7.89 -5.46 -2.84
CA SER A 31 -8.44 -6.71 -3.38
C SER A 31 -8.44 -7.88 -2.36
N ILE A 32 -8.35 -7.59 -1.07
CA ILE A 32 -8.46 -8.58 0.01
C ILE A 32 -9.94 -8.87 0.21
N ARG A 33 -10.54 -9.54 -0.78
CA ARG A 33 -11.87 -10.11 -0.57
C ARG A 33 -11.73 -11.25 0.43
N PRO A 34 -12.47 -11.21 1.54
CA PRO A 34 -12.48 -12.32 2.45
C PRO A 34 -13.27 -13.46 1.82
N ILE A 35 -12.58 -14.57 1.56
CA ILE A 35 -13.20 -15.73 0.92
C ILE A 35 -14.02 -16.53 1.96
N TRP A 36 -13.63 -16.53 3.26
CA TRP A 36 -14.42 -17.12 4.36
C TRP A 36 -14.11 -16.50 5.74
N HIS A 37 -15.09 -15.81 6.34
CA HIS A 37 -15.03 -15.23 7.70
C HIS A 37 -15.65 -16.13 8.77
N GLN A 38 -15.39 -17.44 8.72
CA GLN A 38 -16.10 -18.37 9.59
C GLN A 38 -15.41 -18.56 10.95
N LEU A 39 -14.10 -18.30 11.02
CA LEU A 39 -13.30 -18.46 12.23
C LEU A 39 -12.93 -17.10 12.81
N GLU A 40 -13.03 -16.96 14.12
CA GLU A 40 -12.69 -15.75 14.88
C GLU A 40 -11.31 -15.19 14.50
N LYS A 41 -10.27 -16.03 14.51
CA LYS A 41 -8.90 -15.62 14.11
C LYS A 41 -8.81 -15.04 12.70
N ARG A 42 -9.63 -15.53 11.76
CA ARG A 42 -9.66 -15.01 10.38
C ARG A 42 -10.36 -13.67 10.30
N ILE A 43 -11.40 -13.47 11.12
CA ILE A 43 -12.09 -12.18 11.26
C ILE A 43 -11.12 -11.15 11.83
N GLU A 44 -10.42 -11.48 12.92
CA GLU A 44 -9.42 -10.60 13.53
C GLU A 44 -8.33 -10.19 12.53
N ALA A 45 -7.75 -11.15 11.82
CA ALA A 45 -6.73 -10.88 10.80
C ALA A 45 -7.28 -9.99 9.67
N HIS A 46 -8.50 -10.24 9.19
CA HIS A 46 -9.10 -9.41 8.15
C HIS A 46 -9.35 -7.97 8.62
N ILE A 47 -9.86 -7.79 9.85
CA ILE A 47 -10.05 -6.46 10.46
C ILE A 47 -8.70 -5.74 10.59
N PHE A 48 -7.65 -6.46 11.00
CA PHE A 48 -6.32 -5.88 11.15
C PHE A 48 -5.74 -5.40 9.81
N VAL A 49 -5.72 -6.26 8.78
CA VAL A 49 -5.17 -5.87 7.47
C VAL A 49 -6.02 -4.78 6.82
N SER A 50 -7.33 -4.85 7.01
CA SER A 50 -8.24 -3.78 6.65
C SER A 50 -7.82 -2.45 7.30
N PHE A 51 -7.64 -2.43 8.62
CA PHE A 51 -7.22 -1.20 9.31
C PHE A 51 -5.91 -0.62 8.75
N LEU A 52 -4.92 -1.46 8.43
CA LEU A 52 -3.69 -1.03 7.77
C LEU A 52 -3.95 -0.40 6.38
N ALA A 53 -4.84 -0.98 5.59
CA ALA A 53 -5.29 -0.43 4.31
C ALA A 53 -5.85 0.99 4.46
N PHE A 54 -6.71 1.17 5.47
CA PHE A 54 -7.32 2.46 5.76
C PHE A 54 -6.28 3.51 6.17
N CYS A 55 -5.34 3.14 7.04
CA CYS A 55 -4.22 4.00 7.42
C CYS A 55 -3.39 4.41 6.20
N LEU A 56 -3.08 3.47 5.31
CA LEU A 56 -2.36 3.75 4.06
C LEU A 56 -3.14 4.72 3.17
N HIS A 57 -4.42 4.46 2.90
CA HIS A 57 -5.27 5.32 2.08
C HIS A 57 -5.38 6.74 2.64
N THR A 58 -5.58 6.87 3.95
CA THR A 58 -5.71 8.16 4.63
C THR A 58 -4.41 8.92 4.61
N THR A 59 -3.28 8.23 4.81
CA THR A 59 -1.94 8.83 4.74
C THR A 59 -1.66 9.36 3.34
N LEU A 60 -1.89 8.56 2.30
CA LEU A 60 -1.72 8.98 0.91
C LEU A 60 -2.63 10.16 0.55
N ARG A 61 -3.88 10.14 1.00
CA ARG A 61 -4.82 11.26 0.80
C ARG A 61 -4.27 12.54 1.44
N ASN A 62 -3.79 12.46 2.67
CA ASN A 62 -3.25 13.62 3.37
C ASN A 62 -1.96 14.15 2.71
N LEU A 63 -1.07 13.26 2.24
CA LEU A 63 0.10 13.65 1.45
C LEU A 63 -0.29 14.35 0.14
N ALA A 64 -1.31 13.83 -0.55
CA ALA A 64 -1.80 14.40 -1.81
C ALA A 64 -2.50 15.75 -1.64
N ARG A 65 -3.23 15.99 -0.53
CA ARG A 65 -3.98 17.24 -0.30
C ARG A 65 -3.14 18.51 -0.41
N GLY A 66 -1.85 18.45 -0.08
CA GLY A 66 -0.95 19.61 -0.14
C GLY A 66 -0.12 19.72 -1.42
N ARG A 67 -0.02 18.66 -2.22
CA ARG A 67 0.96 18.57 -3.32
C ARG A 67 0.37 18.09 -4.65
N ALA A 68 -0.77 17.41 -4.63
CA ALA A 68 -1.41 16.78 -5.79
C ALA A 68 -2.93 16.76 -5.63
N ALA A 69 -3.57 17.94 -5.63
CA ALA A 69 -4.98 18.12 -5.24
C ALA A 69 -6.02 17.35 -6.09
N GLY A 70 -5.62 16.76 -7.22
CA GLY A 70 -6.49 15.93 -8.08
C GLY A 70 -6.29 14.42 -7.96
N LEU A 71 -5.27 13.93 -7.22
CA LEU A 71 -4.98 12.50 -7.14
C LEU A 71 -5.71 11.83 -5.98
N THR A 72 -6.42 10.74 -6.28
CA THR A 72 -6.99 9.86 -5.26
C THR A 72 -5.93 8.88 -4.75
N SER A 73 -6.07 8.40 -3.52
CA SER A 73 -5.17 7.38 -2.96
C SER A 73 -5.11 6.13 -3.83
N GLY A 74 -6.23 5.74 -4.45
CA GLY A 74 -6.30 4.60 -5.37
C GLY A 74 -5.45 4.81 -6.62
N ALA A 75 -5.56 5.96 -7.28
CA ALA A 75 -4.75 6.27 -8.47
C ALA A 75 -3.24 6.33 -8.14
N ILE A 76 -2.89 6.79 -6.95
CA ILE A 76 -1.49 6.79 -6.47
C ILE A 76 -0.99 5.35 -6.34
N LEU A 77 -1.75 4.47 -5.68
CA LEU A 77 -1.39 3.07 -5.50
C LEU A 77 -1.32 2.31 -6.84
N GLU A 78 -2.25 2.57 -7.75
CA GLU A 78 -2.27 1.99 -9.09
C GLU A 78 -0.98 2.36 -9.86
N LYS A 79 -0.58 3.63 -9.85
CA LYS A 79 0.68 4.05 -10.46
C LYS A 79 1.91 3.44 -9.77
N MET A 80 1.92 3.39 -8.44
CA MET A 80 3.00 2.78 -7.67
C MET A 80 3.11 1.28 -7.89
N SER A 81 2.02 0.59 -8.28
CA SER A 81 2.03 -0.84 -8.57
C SER A 81 2.95 -1.22 -9.74
N ASN A 82 3.35 -0.26 -10.59
CA ASN A 82 4.34 -0.51 -11.63
C ASN A 82 5.76 -0.76 -11.06
N ILE A 83 6.01 -0.40 -9.81
CA ILE A 83 7.28 -0.69 -9.12
C ILE A 83 7.22 -2.13 -8.58
N GLN A 84 7.77 -3.06 -9.35
CA GLN A 84 7.84 -4.47 -8.98
C GLN A 84 9.17 -4.80 -8.28
N ILE A 85 9.12 -5.67 -7.28
CA ILE A 85 10.31 -6.32 -6.70
C ILE A 85 10.55 -7.61 -7.48
N ILE A 86 11.79 -7.79 -7.96
CA ILE A 86 12.25 -8.95 -8.71
C ILE A 86 13.47 -9.57 -8.03
N ASP A 87 13.56 -10.89 -8.07
CA ASP A 87 14.76 -11.61 -7.67
C ASP A 87 15.61 -11.91 -8.90
N VAL A 88 16.82 -11.36 -8.93
CA VAL A 88 17.79 -11.58 -10.00
C VAL A 88 18.76 -12.67 -9.56
N HIS A 89 18.75 -13.79 -10.29
CA HIS A 89 19.65 -14.92 -10.07
C HIS A 89 20.79 -14.86 -11.10
N LEU A 90 22.02 -14.66 -10.61
CA LEU A 90 23.21 -14.62 -11.45
C LEU A 90 24.12 -15.82 -11.14
N PRO A 91 24.52 -16.60 -12.15
CA PRO A 91 25.55 -17.61 -11.98
C PRO A 91 26.89 -16.91 -11.78
N THR A 92 27.68 -17.36 -10.79
CA THR A 92 29.06 -16.93 -10.62
C THR A 92 30.03 -17.94 -11.24
N THR A 93 31.25 -17.51 -11.53
CA THR A 93 32.32 -18.34 -12.14
C THR A 93 32.64 -19.60 -11.32
N ASP A 94 32.37 -19.58 -10.01
CA ASP A 94 32.69 -20.66 -9.07
C ASP A 94 31.49 -21.57 -8.73
N VAL A 95 30.52 -21.73 -9.64
CA VAL A 95 29.32 -22.59 -9.44
C VAL A 95 28.39 -22.11 -8.31
N ARG A 96 28.67 -20.96 -7.68
CA ARG A 96 27.79 -20.32 -6.69
C ARG A 96 26.70 -19.51 -7.40
N HIS A 97 25.56 -19.31 -6.73
CA HIS A 97 24.48 -18.46 -7.23
C HIS A 97 24.39 -17.18 -6.41
N MET A 98 24.37 -16.04 -7.08
CA MET A 98 24.10 -14.76 -6.45
C MET A 98 22.62 -14.42 -6.65
N VAL A 99 21.92 -14.14 -5.55
CA VAL A 99 20.51 -13.70 -5.56
C VAL A 99 20.46 -12.24 -5.10
N MET A 100 19.80 -11.41 -5.91
CA MET A 100 19.61 -10.00 -5.65
C MET A 100 18.14 -9.62 -5.76
N SER A 101 17.48 -9.36 -4.64
CA SER A 101 16.15 -8.77 -4.62
C SER A 101 16.26 -7.27 -4.93
N ARG A 102 15.68 -6.82 -6.04
CA ARG A 102 15.78 -5.45 -6.56
C ARG A 102 14.40 -4.96 -6.94
N TYR A 103 14.12 -3.68 -6.73
CA TYR A 103 12.96 -3.07 -7.37
C TYR A 103 13.31 -2.65 -8.80
N THR A 104 12.30 -2.66 -9.67
CA THR A 104 12.38 -2.12 -11.03
C THR A 104 12.53 -0.60 -11.01
N GLN A 105 13.26 -0.04 -11.98
CA GLN A 105 13.38 1.41 -12.10
C GLN A 105 12.01 2.02 -12.38
N PRO A 106 11.55 3.02 -11.59
CA PRO A 106 10.26 3.63 -11.83
C PRO A 106 10.23 4.35 -13.17
N GLU A 107 9.10 4.24 -13.87
CA GLU A 107 8.84 5.04 -15.06
C GLU A 107 8.84 6.54 -14.73
N LYS A 108 8.94 7.39 -15.76
CA LYS A 108 9.06 8.85 -15.58
C LYS A 108 7.89 9.44 -14.81
N ASP A 109 6.68 8.96 -15.05
CA ASP A 109 5.47 9.44 -14.40
C ASP A 109 5.41 9.01 -12.92
N VAL A 110 5.83 7.79 -12.58
CA VAL A 110 5.93 7.29 -11.21
C VAL A 110 7.04 8.02 -10.45
N SER A 111 8.18 8.28 -11.11
CA SER A 111 9.26 9.09 -10.55
C SER A 111 8.81 10.52 -10.22
N PHE A 112 8.05 11.14 -11.13
CA PHE A 112 7.46 12.46 -10.91
C PHE A 112 6.44 12.43 -9.76
N LEU A 113 5.61 11.39 -9.69
CA LEU A 113 4.66 11.20 -8.59
C LEU A 113 5.37 11.08 -7.23
N LEU A 114 6.44 10.28 -7.14
CA LEU A 114 7.25 10.13 -5.94
C LEU A 114 7.84 11.47 -5.49
N ALA A 115 8.42 12.23 -6.42
CA ALA A 115 8.94 13.56 -6.15
C ALA A 115 7.85 14.54 -5.66
N GLN A 116 6.69 14.53 -6.31
CA GLN A 116 5.55 15.37 -5.93
C GLN A 116 4.99 14.99 -4.55
N LEU A 117 5.02 13.71 -4.18
CA LEU A 117 4.62 13.26 -2.84
C LEU A 117 5.72 13.46 -1.80
N GLY A 118 6.96 13.79 -2.20
CA GLY A 118 8.12 13.91 -1.32
C GLY A 118 8.60 12.57 -0.77
N LEU A 119 8.48 11.51 -1.57
CA LEU A 119 8.84 10.14 -1.22
C LEU A 119 10.07 9.69 -2.01
N SER A 120 10.93 8.90 -1.37
CA SER A 120 12.03 8.18 -1.99
C SER A 120 11.83 6.67 -1.81
N LEU A 121 12.35 5.89 -2.75
CA LEU A 121 12.34 4.43 -2.61
C LEU A 121 13.29 4.01 -1.47
N PRO A 122 12.96 2.93 -0.75
CA PRO A 122 13.81 2.41 0.32
C PRO A 122 15.13 1.88 -0.24
N GLU A 123 16.13 1.75 0.64
CA GLU A 123 17.40 1.12 0.29
C GLU A 123 17.19 -0.35 -0.10
N GLN A 124 17.92 -0.80 -1.13
CA GLN A 124 17.82 -2.17 -1.60
C GLN A 124 18.67 -3.11 -0.74
N PRO A 125 18.21 -4.34 -0.47
CA PRO A 125 18.96 -5.28 0.34
C PRO A 125 20.29 -5.67 -0.34
N PRO A 126 21.34 -5.97 0.45
CA PRO A 126 22.62 -6.39 -0.12
C PRO A 126 22.47 -7.72 -0.89
N PRO A 127 23.27 -7.94 -1.97
CA PRO A 127 23.33 -9.22 -2.66
C PRO A 127 23.66 -10.37 -1.69
N LYS A 128 23.01 -11.52 -1.87
CA LYS A 128 23.31 -12.73 -1.11
C LYS A 128 23.93 -13.77 -2.05
N VAL A 129 24.99 -14.44 -1.58
CA VAL A 129 25.66 -15.51 -2.33
C VAL A 129 25.33 -16.84 -1.67
N TYR A 130 24.81 -17.77 -2.46
CA TYR A 130 24.46 -19.11 -2.01
C TYR A 130 25.39 -20.14 -2.66
N ALA A 131 25.68 -21.22 -1.91
CA ALA A 131 26.35 -22.38 -2.46
C ALA A 131 25.46 -23.10 -3.49
N SER A 132 26.07 -23.81 -4.44
CA SER A 132 25.36 -24.59 -5.44
C SER A 132 24.30 -25.50 -4.79
N GLY A 133 23.06 -25.44 -5.27
CA GLY A 133 21.95 -26.28 -4.81
C GLY A 133 21.17 -25.78 -3.57
N GLN A 134 21.58 -24.69 -2.91
CA GLN A 134 20.78 -24.07 -1.84
C GLN A 134 20.06 -22.83 -2.37
N ILE A 135 18.88 -23.03 -2.96
CA ILE A 135 17.96 -21.92 -3.24
C ILE A 135 17.12 -21.75 -1.97
N GLY A 136 17.33 -20.67 -1.24
CA GLY A 136 16.52 -20.35 -0.07
C GLY A 136 15.08 -20.07 -0.50
N LEU A 137 14.19 -21.03 -0.24
CA LEU A 137 12.75 -20.81 -0.10
C LEU A 137 12.43 -20.54 1.37
#